data_AF-A0A3C1DBV1-F1
#
_entry.id   AF-A0A3C1DBV1-F1
#
_cell.length_a   1.000
_cell.length_b   1.000
_cell.length_c   1.000
_cell.angle_alpha   90.00
_cell.angle_beta   90.00
_cell.angle_gamma   90.00
#
_symmetry.space_group_name_H-M   'P 1'
#
loop_
_entity.id
_entity.type
_entity.pdbx_description
1 polymer ?
#
loop_
_entity_poly.entity_id
_entity_poly.type
_entity_poly.pdbx_seq_one_letter_code
_entity_poly.pdbx_strand_id
1 'polypeptide(L)'
;MVDMHSLADKLFYNGRRDYTVKEGDIAYLDSSALNRPTTLPAANRIIVIVIVAVALVIGFVFVNNTVFASIRASEQAEQSVRDNLNRQPSISTIPKMVSLINLSDDEIRIAFNDAGYKYYDASGLNDSDELVLFKLPSDMTVEEAALLYPQGISSLNAVQATRLLNGGWRFVADRTEGTSMAVHYVDFTTKDPDVAVRTAIGAEGLDPNSVSDSGVDDSGNTFSTGTLEADGALYQWRVSAVPLADMYSISGMPEDACYVGIRFNK
;
A
#
# COMPACT_ATOMS: atom_id res chain seq x y z
N MET A 1 -5.81 -17.06 -44.07
CA MET A 1 -7.05 -17.22 -43.29
C MET A 1 -7.51 -18.66 -43.51
N VAL A 2 -7.19 -19.55 -42.56
CA VAL A 2 -7.53 -20.98 -42.68
C VAL A 2 -9.00 -21.12 -42.31
N ASP A 3 -9.80 -21.63 -43.23
CA ASP A 3 -11.24 -21.75 -43.07
C ASP A 3 -11.60 -22.84 -42.04
N MET A 4 -11.94 -22.39 -40.84
CA MET A 4 -12.17 -23.24 -39.67
C MET A 4 -13.48 -24.03 -39.79
N HIS A 5 -14.41 -23.62 -40.66
CA HIS A 5 -15.66 -24.33 -40.92
C HIS A 5 -15.45 -25.63 -41.71
N SER A 6 -14.51 -25.63 -42.67
CA SER A 6 -14.16 -26.79 -43.50
C SER A 6 -13.48 -27.93 -42.72
N LEU A 7 -12.73 -27.57 -41.67
CA LEU A 7 -12.09 -28.54 -40.77
C LEU A 7 -13.10 -29.21 -39.83
N ALA A 8 -14.10 -28.48 -39.34
CA ALA A 8 -15.15 -29.03 -38.49
C ALA A 8 -16.08 -29.98 -39.27
N ASP A 9 -16.50 -29.62 -40.49
CA ASP A 9 -17.39 -30.48 -41.29
C ASP A 9 -16.73 -31.81 -41.67
N LYS A 10 -15.41 -31.83 -41.91
CA LYS A 10 -14.66 -33.08 -42.19
C LYS A 10 -14.41 -33.95 -40.96
N LEU A 11 -14.42 -33.38 -39.76
CA LEU A 11 -14.19 -34.12 -38.51
C LEU A 11 -15.46 -34.76 -37.95
N PHE A 12 -16.65 -34.24 -38.27
CA PHE A 12 -17.89 -34.65 -37.59
C PHE A 12 -19.01 -35.22 -38.48
N TYR A 13 -18.93 -35.12 -39.82
CA TYR A 13 -19.90 -35.78 -40.70
C TYR A 13 -19.56 -37.27 -40.93
N ASN A 14 -20.17 -38.14 -40.13
CA ASN A 14 -20.37 -39.54 -40.52
C ASN A 14 -21.56 -39.62 -41.49
N GLY A 15 -21.31 -39.79 -42.79
CA GLY A 15 -22.31 -40.31 -43.70
C GLY A 15 -22.87 -41.65 -43.16
N ARG A 16 -24.18 -41.88 -43.31
CA ARG A 16 -24.83 -43.14 -42.92
C ARG A 16 -24.00 -44.30 -43.48
N ARG A 17 -23.46 -45.14 -42.59
CA ARG A 17 -22.63 -46.28 -42.97
C ARG A 17 -23.55 -47.42 -43.39
N ASP A 18 -23.36 -47.92 -44.60
CA ASP A 18 -23.97 -49.18 -45.02
C ASP A 18 -23.25 -50.33 -44.31
N TYR A 19 -24.01 -51.21 -43.67
CA TYR A 19 -23.49 -52.29 -42.81
C TYR A 19 -23.33 -53.61 -43.57
N THR A 20 -23.44 -53.59 -44.90
CA THR A 20 -23.42 -54.79 -45.73
C THR A 20 -22.53 -54.62 -46.95
N VAL A 21 -21.65 -55.59 -47.18
CA VAL A 21 -20.84 -55.69 -48.40
C VAL A 21 -21.40 -56.84 -49.23
N LYS A 22 -21.71 -56.59 -50.51
CA LYS A 22 -22.18 -57.62 -51.45
C LYS A 22 -21.00 -58.22 -52.18
N GLU A 23 -20.87 -59.54 -52.13
CA GLU A 23 -19.94 -60.30 -52.96
C GLU A 23 -20.75 -61.34 -53.74
N GLY A 24 -21.01 -61.05 -55.01
CA GLY A 24 -22.02 -61.77 -55.80
C GLY A 24 -23.45 -61.52 -55.31
N ASP A 25 -24.29 -62.56 -55.29
CA ASP A 25 -25.71 -62.49 -54.92
C ASP A 25 -25.96 -62.62 -53.40
N ILE A 26 -24.90 -62.71 -52.59
CA ILE A 26 -24.97 -62.90 -51.14
C ILE A 26 -24.42 -61.64 -50.44
N ALA A 27 -25.19 -61.11 -49.49
CA ALA A 27 -24.81 -59.95 -48.69
C ALA A 27 -24.16 -60.40 -47.37
N TYR A 28 -22.94 -59.94 -47.12
CA TYR A 28 -22.21 -60.16 -45.86
C TYR A 28 -22.32 -58.91 -44.98
N LEU A 29 -22.28 -59.09 -43.66
CA LEU A 29 -22.14 -57.96 -42.73
C LEU A 29 -20.74 -57.36 -42.88
N ASP A 30 -20.66 -56.04 -43.00
CA ASP A 30 -19.41 -55.31 -43.20
C ASP A 30 -18.51 -55.45 -41.96
N SER A 31 -17.52 -56.33 -42.06
CA SER A 31 -16.53 -56.58 -40.99
C SER A 31 -15.39 -55.56 -40.99
N SER A 32 -15.38 -54.57 -41.89
CA SER A 32 -14.31 -53.57 -41.99
C SER A 32 -14.15 -52.74 -40.71
N ALA A 33 -15.24 -52.57 -39.94
CA ALA A 33 -15.22 -51.89 -38.65
C ALA A 33 -14.37 -52.61 -37.59
N LEU A 34 -14.23 -53.95 -37.68
CA LEU A 34 -13.42 -54.76 -36.76
C LEU A 34 -11.92 -54.73 -37.09
N ASN A 35 -11.54 -54.34 -38.31
CA ASN A 35 -10.16 -54.26 -38.77
C ASN A 35 -9.54 -52.85 -38.58
N ARG A 36 -10.16 -51.98 -37.78
CA ARG A 36 -9.57 -50.68 -37.46
C ARG A 36 -8.29 -50.91 -36.65
N PRO A 37 -7.12 -50.41 -37.11
CA PRO A 37 -5.86 -50.61 -36.40
C PRO A 37 -5.97 -49.98 -35.00
N THR A 38 -5.66 -50.76 -33.97
CA THR A 38 -5.73 -50.38 -32.54
C THR A 38 -4.63 -49.39 -32.14
N THR A 39 -3.67 -49.14 -33.04
CA THR A 39 -2.59 -48.18 -32.87
C THR A 39 -2.77 -47.00 -33.81
N LEU A 40 -2.63 -45.78 -33.29
CA LEU A 40 -2.62 -44.57 -34.11
C LEU A 40 -1.56 -44.66 -35.22
N PRO A 41 -1.90 -44.33 -36.49
CA PRO A 41 -0.92 -44.21 -37.57
C PRO A 41 0.20 -43.25 -37.17
N ALA A 42 1.44 -43.52 -37.61
CA ALA A 42 2.63 -42.76 -37.19
C ALA A 42 2.49 -41.24 -37.35
N ALA A 43 1.85 -40.79 -38.45
CA ALA A 43 1.56 -39.38 -38.70
C ALA A 43 0.62 -38.76 -37.64
N ASN A 44 -0.41 -39.49 -37.22
CA ASN A 44 -1.37 -39.00 -36.22
C ASN A 44 -0.77 -38.98 -34.81
N ARG A 45 0.16 -39.89 -34.52
CA ARG A 45 0.90 -39.89 -33.25
C ARG A 45 1.76 -38.65 -33.09
N ILE A 46 2.39 -38.18 -34.17
CA ILE A 46 3.16 -36.94 -34.20
C ILE A 46 2.26 -35.73 -33.90
N ILE A 47 1.07 -35.67 -34.51
CA ILE A 47 0.10 -34.59 -34.26
C ILE A 47 -0.32 -34.54 -32.77
N VAL A 48 -0.61 -35.68 -32.16
CA VAL A 48 -0.96 -35.76 -30.74
C VAL A 48 0.20 -35.29 -29.86
N ILE A 49 1.44 -35.69 -30.16
CA ILE A 49 2.64 -35.23 -29.41
C ILE A 49 2.79 -33.71 -29.51
N VAL A 50 2.61 -33.13 -30.70
CA VAL A 50 2.69 -31.68 -30.91
C VAL A 50 1.61 -30.95 -30.11
N ILE A 51 0.36 -31.44 -30.13
CA ILE A 51 -0.74 -30.83 -29.36
C ILE A 51 -0.45 -30.89 -27.86
N VAL A 52 0.02 -32.03 -27.34
CA VAL A 52 0.39 -32.17 -25.92
C VAL A 52 1.54 -31.23 -25.55
N ALA A 53 2.56 -31.11 -26.41
CA ALA A 53 3.68 -30.19 -26.18
C ALA A 53 3.22 -28.72 -26.14
N VAL A 54 2.35 -28.30 -27.07
CA VAL A 54 1.77 -26.95 -27.08
C VAL A 54 0.93 -26.71 -25.82
N ALA A 55 0.10 -27.67 -25.40
CA ALA A 55 -0.70 -27.56 -24.19
C ALA A 55 0.18 -27.41 -22.92
N LEU A 56 1.29 -28.14 -22.84
CA LEU A 56 2.25 -28.02 -21.73
C LEU A 56 2.93 -26.65 -21.71
N VAL A 57 3.33 -26.12 -22.86
CA VAL A 57 3.92 -24.77 -22.96
C VAL A 57 2.91 -23.71 -22.55
N ILE A 58 1.67 -23.80 -23.04
CA ILE A 58 0.60 -22.87 -22.66
C ILE A 58 0.31 -22.96 -21.15
N GLY A 59 0.22 -24.17 -20.60
CA GLY A 59 0.04 -24.38 -19.17
C GLY A 59 1.19 -23.80 -18.33
N PHE A 60 2.43 -24.02 -18.76
CA PHE A 60 3.61 -23.46 -18.10
C PHE A 60 3.64 -21.93 -18.13
N VAL A 61 3.37 -21.32 -19.29
CA VAL A 61 3.29 -19.86 -19.43
C VAL A 61 2.17 -19.27 -18.57
N PHE A 62 1.00 -19.91 -18.55
CA PHE A 62 -0.13 -19.47 -17.73
C PHE A 62 0.21 -19.49 -16.24
N VAL A 63 0.75 -20.60 -15.72
CA VAL A 63 1.13 -20.73 -14.30
C VAL A 63 2.25 -19.74 -13.94
N ASN A 64 3.24 -19.53 -14.82
CA ASN A 64 4.30 -18.57 -14.59
C ASN A 64 3.82 -17.11 -14.53
N ASN A 65 2.91 -16.73 -15.42
CA ASN A 65 2.46 -15.33 -15.55
C ASN A 65 1.32 -14.96 -14.61
N THR A 66 0.58 -15.93 -14.07
CA THR A 66 -0.53 -15.66 -13.15
C THR A 66 -0.17 -15.96 -11.70
N VAL A 67 0.22 -17.21 -11.41
CA VAL A 67 0.50 -17.68 -10.05
C VAL A 67 1.88 -17.20 -9.59
N PHE A 68 2.93 -17.52 -10.35
CA PHE A 68 4.29 -17.15 -9.92
C PHE A 68 4.59 -15.66 -10.07
N ALA A 69 3.94 -14.96 -11.00
CA ALA A 69 4.09 -13.50 -11.12
C ALA A 69 3.43 -12.76 -9.95
N SER A 70 2.24 -13.18 -9.53
CA SER A 70 1.55 -12.58 -8.37
C SER A 70 2.28 -12.85 -7.07
N ILE A 71 2.79 -14.07 -6.85
CA ILE A 71 3.62 -14.40 -5.68
C ILE A 71 4.87 -13.53 -5.65
N ARG A 72 5.62 -13.43 -6.76
CA ARG A 72 6.81 -12.57 -6.84
C ARG A 72 6.49 -11.09 -6.61
N ALA A 73 5.38 -10.62 -7.16
CA ALA A 73 4.93 -9.23 -6.94
C ALA A 73 4.58 -8.98 -5.47
N SER A 74 3.95 -9.95 -4.79
CA SER A 74 3.68 -9.89 -3.35
C SER A 74 4.97 -9.88 -2.54
N GLU A 75 5.91 -10.79 -2.82
CA GLU A 75 7.22 -10.86 -2.15
C GLU A 75 8.01 -9.55 -2.35
N GLN A 76 8.00 -8.99 -3.56
CA GLN A 76 8.64 -7.70 -3.85
C GLN A 76 7.96 -6.55 -3.11
N ALA A 77 6.63 -6.55 -3.01
CA ALA A 77 5.89 -5.53 -2.27
C ALA A 77 6.19 -5.60 -0.77
N GLU A 78 6.21 -6.80 -0.18
CA GLU A 78 6.60 -7.02 1.22
C GLU A 78 8.03 -6.57 1.50
N GLN A 79 8.96 -6.89 0.59
CA GLN A 79 10.34 -6.44 0.71
C GLN A 79 10.44 -4.92 0.62
N SER A 80 9.71 -4.29 -0.31
CA SER A 80 9.68 -2.82 -0.44
C SER A 80 9.11 -2.15 0.80
N VAL A 81 8.05 -2.72 1.40
CA VAL A 81 7.53 -2.27 2.70
C VAL A 81 8.62 -2.40 3.76
N ARG A 82 9.30 -3.55 3.88
CA ARG A 82 10.38 -3.72 4.85
C ARG A 82 11.51 -2.72 4.67
N ASP A 83 11.93 -2.47 3.44
CA ASP A 83 12.96 -1.49 3.12
C ASP A 83 12.50 -0.08 3.53
N ASN A 84 11.24 0.26 3.25
CA ASN A 84 10.65 1.51 3.70
C ASN A 84 10.65 1.65 5.22
N LEU A 85 10.37 0.57 5.96
CA LEU A 85 10.32 0.53 7.43
C LEU A 85 11.72 0.57 8.08
N ASN A 86 12.75 0.07 7.40
CA ASN A 86 14.14 0.11 7.87
C ASN A 86 14.81 1.48 7.72
N ARG A 87 14.14 2.45 7.08
CA ARG A 87 14.60 3.85 7.03
C ARG A 87 14.56 4.49 8.41
N GLN A 88 15.20 5.64 8.53
CA GLN A 88 15.13 6.46 9.74
C GLN A 88 13.66 6.75 10.11
N PRO A 89 13.23 6.47 11.35
CA PRO A 89 11.85 6.65 11.76
C PRO A 89 11.47 8.14 11.82
N SER A 90 10.20 8.45 11.61
CA SER A 90 9.69 9.82 11.54
C SER A 90 10.03 10.64 12.79
N ILE A 91 9.93 10.01 13.97
CA ILE A 91 10.21 10.62 15.28
C ILE A 91 11.62 11.21 15.39
N SER A 92 12.60 10.70 14.64
CA SER A 92 13.98 11.21 14.71
C SER A 92 14.15 12.60 14.10
N THR A 93 13.17 13.08 13.35
CA THR A 93 13.25 14.35 12.61
C THR A 93 12.08 15.28 12.89
N ILE A 94 11.26 14.99 13.90
CA ILE A 94 10.16 15.88 14.26
C ILE A 94 10.70 17.24 14.72
N PRO A 95 10.06 18.34 14.32
CA PRO A 95 10.49 19.66 14.75
C PRO A 95 10.08 19.88 16.20
N LYS A 96 10.90 20.63 16.95
CA LYS A 96 10.55 21.09 18.30
C LYS A 96 9.50 22.18 18.20
N MET A 97 8.24 21.85 18.44
CA MET A 97 7.13 22.79 18.31
C MET A 97 7.27 23.98 19.26
N VAL A 98 7.83 23.79 20.45
CA VAL A 98 8.09 24.89 21.40
C VAL A 98 8.91 26.03 20.76
N SER A 99 9.89 25.69 19.89
CA SER A 99 10.70 26.69 19.18
C SER A 99 9.98 27.38 18.02
N LEU A 100 8.81 26.89 17.61
CA LEU A 100 8.03 27.40 16.47
C LEU A 100 6.82 28.22 16.91
N ILE A 101 6.40 28.11 18.18
CA ILE A 101 5.15 28.67 18.72
C ILE A 101 4.96 30.17 18.40
N ASN A 102 6.04 30.94 18.40
CA ASN A 102 6.00 32.39 18.19
C ASN A 102 6.43 32.82 16.78
N LEU A 103 6.75 31.87 15.91
CA LEU A 103 7.10 32.15 14.53
C LEU A 103 5.83 32.31 13.68
N SER A 104 5.90 33.20 12.70
CA SER A 104 4.93 33.28 11.60
C SER A 104 5.08 32.10 10.63
N ASP A 105 4.13 31.91 9.73
CA ASP A 105 4.19 30.80 8.77
C ASP A 105 5.41 30.88 7.84
N ASP A 106 5.79 32.08 7.43
CA ASP A 106 6.98 32.29 6.61
C ASP A 106 8.27 32.01 7.39
N GLU A 107 8.32 32.41 8.67
CA GLU A 107 9.45 32.08 9.54
C GLU A 107 9.55 30.58 9.82
N ILE A 108 8.43 29.86 9.92
CA ILE A 108 8.43 28.39 10.03
C ILE A 108 8.98 27.76 8.76
N ARG A 109 8.56 28.22 7.57
CA ARG A 109 9.10 27.72 6.29
C ARG A 109 10.60 27.96 6.20
N ILE A 110 11.07 29.14 6.61
CA ILE A 110 12.51 29.45 6.67
C ILE A 110 13.22 28.50 7.64
N ALA A 111 12.71 28.33 8.86
CA ALA A 111 13.29 27.42 9.85
C ALA A 111 13.37 25.98 9.34
N PHE A 112 12.35 25.50 8.61
CA PHE A 112 12.34 24.16 8.03
C PHE A 112 13.35 24.03 6.87
N ASN A 113 13.48 25.06 6.03
CA ASN A 113 14.48 25.10 4.97
C ASN A 113 15.90 25.11 5.55
N ASP A 114 16.15 25.90 6.60
CA ASP A 114 17.44 25.98 7.29
C ASP A 114 17.79 24.68 8.00
N ALA A 115 16.78 23.96 8.52
CA ALA A 115 16.94 22.61 9.05
C ALA A 115 17.19 21.54 7.96
N GLY A 116 17.14 21.92 6.68
CA GLY A 116 17.33 21.01 5.55
C GLY A 116 16.15 20.08 5.28
N TYR A 117 14.97 20.40 5.81
CA TYR A 117 13.78 19.60 5.55
C TYR A 117 13.28 19.83 4.14
N LYS A 118 13.09 18.73 3.43
CA LYS A 118 12.35 18.69 2.19
C LYS A 118 10.89 18.40 2.53
N TYR A 119 9.97 19.24 2.07
CA TYR A 119 8.55 19.10 2.36
C TYR A 119 7.68 19.42 1.13
N TYR A 120 6.46 18.90 1.15
CA TYR A 120 5.37 19.29 0.28
C TYR A 120 4.49 20.30 1.04
N ASP A 121 4.36 21.51 0.50
CA ASP A 121 3.50 22.56 1.05
C ASP A 121 2.08 22.38 0.51
N ALA A 122 1.16 22.09 1.42
CA ALA A 122 -0.25 21.85 1.18
C ALA A 122 -1.13 22.97 1.76
N SER A 123 -0.53 24.11 2.14
CA SER A 123 -1.25 25.26 2.68
C SER A 123 -2.17 25.87 1.63
N GLY A 124 -3.32 26.41 2.05
CA GLY A 124 -4.32 26.96 1.14
C GLY A 124 -5.11 25.91 0.34
N LEU A 125 -4.80 24.61 0.48
CA LEU A 125 -5.68 23.58 -0.05
C LEU A 125 -7.00 23.57 0.74
N ASN A 126 -8.12 23.50 0.02
CA ASN A 126 -9.48 23.59 0.55
C ASN A 126 -9.84 24.94 1.19
N ASP A 127 -9.25 26.04 0.71
CA ASP A 127 -9.52 27.40 1.19
C ASP A 127 -9.28 27.57 2.71
N SER A 128 -8.30 26.82 3.26
CA SER A 128 -7.88 26.91 4.65
C SER A 128 -6.74 27.91 4.82
N ASP A 129 -6.82 28.75 5.85
CA ASP A 129 -5.74 29.65 6.29
C ASP A 129 -4.65 28.92 7.12
N GLU A 130 -4.80 27.60 7.32
CA GLU A 130 -3.80 26.78 8.01
C GLU A 130 -2.52 26.61 7.18
N LEU A 131 -1.37 26.73 7.84
CA LEU A 131 -0.10 26.24 7.33
C LEU A 131 -0.08 24.72 7.43
N VAL A 132 0.04 24.02 6.30
CA VAL A 132 0.10 22.55 6.26
C VAL A 132 1.34 22.10 5.49
N LEU A 133 2.31 21.53 6.21
CA LEU A 133 3.58 21.07 5.62
C LEU A 133 3.77 19.57 5.84
N PHE A 134 4.02 18.83 4.77
CA PHE A 134 4.33 17.41 4.83
C PHE A 134 5.82 17.18 4.60
N LYS A 135 6.58 16.88 5.65
CA LYS A 135 8.00 16.52 5.52
C LYS A 135 8.13 15.22 4.74
N LEU A 136 8.98 15.24 3.72
CA LEU A 136 9.24 14.11 2.85
C LEU A 136 10.38 13.24 3.42
N PRO A 137 10.25 11.92 3.28
CA PRO A 137 11.39 11.02 3.40
C PRO A 137 12.53 11.40 2.45
N SER A 138 13.76 11.05 2.81
CA SER A 138 14.97 11.49 2.08
C SER A 138 15.03 11.00 0.62
N ASP A 139 14.40 9.86 0.35
CA ASP A 139 14.37 9.16 -0.94
C ASP A 139 13.15 9.51 -1.81
N MET A 140 12.38 10.53 -1.44
CA MET A 140 11.17 10.93 -2.15
C MET A 140 11.28 12.34 -2.70
N THR A 141 10.87 12.59 -3.95
CA THR A 141 10.84 13.94 -4.54
C THR A 141 9.54 14.70 -4.27
N VAL A 142 9.58 16.03 -4.44
CA VAL A 142 8.39 16.88 -4.25
C VAL A 142 7.35 16.58 -5.33
N GLU A 143 7.80 16.25 -6.55
CA GLU A 143 6.94 15.87 -7.67
C GLU A 143 6.23 14.55 -7.40
N GLU A 144 6.95 13.54 -6.87
CA GLU A 144 6.33 12.29 -6.44
C GLU A 144 5.29 12.55 -5.33
N ALA A 145 5.60 13.45 -4.39
CA ALA A 145 4.70 13.79 -3.29
C ALA A 145 3.43 14.48 -3.78
N ALA A 146 3.56 15.40 -4.74
CA ALA A 146 2.44 16.08 -5.38
C ALA A 146 1.52 15.13 -6.16
N LEU A 147 2.01 13.95 -6.56
CA LEU A 147 1.17 12.91 -7.17
C LEU A 147 0.44 12.04 -6.14
N LEU A 148 1.07 11.76 -4.99
CA LEU A 148 0.54 10.80 -4.01
C LEU A 148 -0.35 11.45 -2.95
N TYR A 149 0.05 12.60 -2.37
CA TYR A 149 -0.72 13.22 -1.29
C TYR A 149 -2.17 13.56 -1.67
N PRO A 150 -2.46 14.08 -2.88
CA PRO A 150 -3.84 14.37 -3.28
C PRO A 150 -4.74 13.14 -3.41
N GLN A 151 -4.19 11.93 -3.54
CA GLN A 151 -4.98 10.70 -3.58
C GLN A 151 -5.55 10.37 -2.18
N GLY A 152 -4.88 10.83 -1.13
CA GLY A 152 -5.16 10.49 0.26
C GLY A 152 -4.47 9.19 0.66
N ILE A 153 -3.90 9.17 1.88
CA ILE A 153 -3.12 8.02 2.36
C ILE A 153 -3.94 6.72 2.27
N SER A 154 -5.20 6.75 2.70
CA SER A 154 -6.11 5.59 2.72
C SER A 154 -6.35 4.93 1.36
N SER A 155 -6.13 5.62 0.24
CA SER A 155 -6.32 5.05 -1.10
C SER A 155 -5.07 4.41 -1.67
N LEU A 156 -3.92 4.58 -1.00
CA LEU A 156 -2.63 4.06 -1.46
C LEU A 156 -2.45 2.59 -1.09
N ASN A 157 -1.58 1.90 -1.83
CA ASN A 157 -1.13 0.57 -1.40
C ASN A 157 -0.09 0.67 -0.27
N ALA A 158 0.18 -0.44 0.42
CA ALA A 158 1.13 -0.46 1.55
C ALA A 158 2.53 0.04 1.17
N VAL A 159 3.04 -0.25 -0.02
CA VAL A 159 4.36 0.23 -0.47
C VAL A 159 4.38 1.76 -0.54
N GLN A 160 3.37 2.36 -1.19
CA GLN A 160 3.27 3.82 -1.33
C GLN A 160 2.99 4.49 0.01
N ALA A 161 2.10 3.93 0.82
CA ALA A 161 1.76 4.47 2.14
C ALA A 161 2.96 4.43 3.08
N THR A 162 3.62 3.28 3.24
CA THR A 162 4.83 3.19 4.08
C THR A 162 5.96 4.04 3.53
N ARG A 163 6.05 4.23 2.20
CA ARG A 163 7.02 5.14 1.60
C ARG A 163 6.82 6.56 2.13
N LEU A 164 5.58 7.07 2.18
CA LEU A 164 5.25 8.40 2.71
C LEU A 164 5.37 8.51 4.23
N LEU A 165 4.85 7.50 4.93
CA LEU A 165 4.62 7.58 6.37
C LEU A 165 5.90 7.38 7.18
N ASN A 166 6.79 6.47 6.78
CA ASN A 166 8.03 6.26 7.52
C ASN A 166 9.10 7.27 7.10
N GLY A 167 9.59 8.04 8.06
CA GLY A 167 10.49 9.16 7.84
C GLY A 167 9.78 10.44 7.41
N GLY A 168 8.46 10.45 7.27
CA GLY A 168 7.64 11.63 7.00
C GLY A 168 6.76 12.03 8.18
N TRP A 169 6.36 13.29 8.22
CA TRP A 169 5.42 13.82 9.22
C TRP A 169 4.63 15.00 8.65
N ARG A 170 3.45 15.25 9.20
CA ARG A 170 2.57 16.37 8.86
C ARG A 170 2.64 17.40 9.98
N PHE A 171 3.07 18.61 9.66
CA PHE A 171 2.96 19.78 10.52
C PHE A 171 1.76 20.62 10.11
N VAL A 172 1.02 21.11 11.10
CA VAL A 172 -0.11 22.02 10.94
C VAL A 172 0.06 23.17 11.92
N ALA A 173 -0.14 24.40 11.45
CA ALA A 173 -0.30 25.56 12.31
C ALA A 173 -1.54 26.37 11.88
N ASP A 174 -2.36 26.73 12.86
CA ASP A 174 -3.50 27.60 12.73
C ASP A 174 -3.35 28.76 13.72
N ARG A 175 -3.62 29.98 13.26
CA ARG A 175 -3.56 31.22 14.05
C ARG A 175 -4.85 32.04 13.99
N THR A 176 -5.92 31.48 13.43
CA THR A 176 -7.18 32.17 13.21
C THR A 176 -7.89 32.50 14.52
N GLU A 177 -7.95 31.53 15.45
CA GLU A 177 -8.62 31.64 16.75
C GLU A 177 -7.65 31.36 17.92
N GLY A 178 -6.47 31.98 17.88
CA GLY A 178 -5.37 31.68 18.79
C GLY A 178 -4.35 30.74 18.15
N THR A 179 -3.27 30.43 18.87
CA THR A 179 -2.17 29.61 18.31
C THR A 179 -2.44 28.13 18.57
N SER A 180 -2.74 27.39 17.51
CA SER A 180 -2.83 25.92 17.52
C SER A 180 -1.76 25.35 16.59
N MET A 181 -0.93 24.45 17.08
CA MET A 181 0.06 23.75 16.26
C MET A 181 0.04 22.26 16.55
N ALA A 182 0.26 21.46 15.52
CA ALA A 182 0.31 20.02 15.67
C ALA A 182 1.32 19.37 14.71
N VAL A 183 2.00 18.34 15.20
CA VAL A 183 2.78 17.40 14.40
C VAL A 183 2.12 16.03 14.49
N HIS A 184 1.91 15.42 13.33
CA HIS A 184 1.41 14.06 13.22
C HIS A 184 2.40 13.18 12.47
N TYR A 185 2.62 11.97 12.95
CA TYR A 185 3.51 11.00 12.31
C TYR A 185 3.06 9.58 12.62
N VAL A 186 3.66 8.60 11.93
CA VAL A 186 3.46 7.19 12.22
C VAL A 186 4.70 6.62 12.88
N ASP A 187 4.51 5.98 14.02
CA ASP A 187 5.54 5.22 14.71
C ASP A 187 5.40 3.74 14.32
N PHE A 188 6.31 3.27 13.48
CA PHE A 188 6.43 1.85 13.11
C PHE A 188 7.32 1.06 14.07
N THR A 189 7.94 1.71 15.05
CA THR A 189 8.88 1.10 15.99
C THR A 189 8.21 0.71 17.30
N THR A 190 7.26 1.53 17.76
CA THR A 190 6.53 1.31 19.00
C THR A 190 5.21 0.59 18.73
N LYS A 191 5.01 -0.53 19.42
CA LYS A 191 3.86 -1.44 19.24
C LYS A 191 2.69 -1.16 20.19
N ASP A 192 2.83 -0.15 21.01
CA ASP A 192 1.98 0.12 22.18
C ASP A 192 1.71 1.63 22.24
N PRO A 193 0.43 2.06 22.14
CA PRO A 193 0.06 3.47 22.19
C PRO A 193 0.55 4.22 23.45
N ASP A 194 0.56 3.60 24.62
CA ASP A 194 1.06 4.22 25.87
C ASP A 194 2.58 4.44 25.81
N VAL A 195 3.31 3.51 25.21
CA VAL A 195 4.75 3.69 24.97
C VAL A 195 4.99 4.77 23.91
N ALA A 196 4.16 4.84 22.86
CA ALA A 196 4.30 5.83 21.80
C ALA A 196 4.06 7.25 22.34
N VAL A 197 3.04 7.44 23.17
CA VAL A 197 2.76 8.72 23.86
C VAL A 197 3.95 9.14 24.72
N ARG A 198 4.48 8.27 25.58
CA ARG A 198 5.63 8.60 26.44
C ARG A 198 6.89 8.92 25.64
N THR A 199 7.12 8.19 24.55
CA THR A 199 8.26 8.43 23.66
C THR A 199 8.13 9.79 22.98
N ALA A 200 6.93 10.16 22.52
CA ALA A 200 6.65 11.47 21.93
C ALA A 200 6.80 12.62 22.94
N ILE A 201 6.35 12.47 24.18
CA ILE A 201 6.57 13.44 25.26
C ILE A 201 8.07 13.70 25.45
N GLY A 202 8.87 12.63 25.57
CA GLY A 202 10.32 12.73 25.70
C GLY A 202 11.00 13.32 24.45
N ALA A 203 10.52 12.93 23.27
CA ALA A 203 11.03 13.42 21.99
C ALA A 203 10.76 14.92 21.79
N GLU A 204 9.66 15.46 22.31
CA GLU A 204 9.37 16.89 22.32
C GLU A 204 10.16 17.62 23.43
N GLY A 205 10.52 16.92 24.50
CA GLY A 205 11.21 17.49 25.67
C GLY A 205 10.23 18.08 26.69
N LEU A 206 8.99 17.60 26.68
CA LEU A 206 7.96 17.95 27.64
C LEU A 206 8.27 17.32 29.00
N ASP A 207 8.03 18.05 30.09
CA ASP A 207 8.22 17.53 31.45
C ASP A 207 7.14 16.48 31.77
N PRO A 208 7.49 15.21 32.01
CA PRO A 208 6.52 14.19 32.38
C PRO A 208 5.74 14.50 33.66
N ASN A 209 6.27 15.35 34.54
CA ASN A 209 5.59 15.77 35.77
C ASN A 209 4.53 16.85 35.53
N SER A 210 4.52 17.48 34.35
CA SER A 210 3.50 18.46 33.95
C SER A 210 2.21 17.82 33.41
N VAL A 211 2.15 16.48 33.37
CA VAL A 211 0.94 15.73 32.98
C VAL A 211 -0.17 16.02 34.00
N SER A 212 -1.27 16.58 33.52
CA SER A 212 -2.46 16.89 34.31
C SER A 212 -3.57 15.85 34.13
N ASP A 213 -3.61 15.15 33.00
CA ASP A 213 -4.58 14.10 32.69
C ASP A 213 -4.01 13.11 31.66
N SER A 214 -4.48 11.87 31.71
CA SER A 214 -4.07 10.80 30.80
C SER A 214 -5.10 9.67 30.80
N GLY A 215 -5.29 9.01 29.67
CA GLY A 215 -6.19 7.87 29.56
C GLY A 215 -6.48 7.52 28.11
N VAL A 216 -7.64 6.91 27.88
CA VAL A 216 -8.18 6.65 26.54
C VAL A 216 -9.40 7.53 26.36
N ASP A 217 -9.46 8.30 25.27
CA ASP A 217 -10.60 9.17 24.98
C ASP A 217 -11.76 8.41 24.30
N ASP A 218 -12.89 9.09 24.11
CA ASP A 218 -14.09 8.50 23.48
C ASP A 218 -13.87 8.04 22.03
N SER A 219 -12.79 8.49 21.39
CA SER A 219 -12.39 8.07 20.04
C SER A 219 -11.40 6.91 20.06
N GLY A 220 -11.04 6.39 21.24
CA GLY A 220 -10.11 5.29 21.41
C GLY A 220 -8.63 5.70 21.39
N ASN A 221 -8.31 6.99 21.41
CA ASN A 221 -6.91 7.42 21.45
C ASN A 221 -6.38 7.33 22.88
N THR A 222 -5.25 6.65 23.06
CA THR A 222 -4.45 6.80 24.28
C THR A 222 -3.82 8.19 24.27
N PHE A 223 -3.94 8.95 25.36
CA PHE A 223 -3.44 10.32 25.42
C PHE A 223 -2.86 10.68 26.78
N SER A 224 -2.03 11.72 26.76
CA SER A 224 -1.62 12.50 27.93
C SER A 224 -1.69 13.99 27.61
N THR A 225 -2.12 14.80 28.56
CA THR A 225 -2.16 16.26 28.45
C THR A 225 -1.43 16.92 29.60
N GLY A 226 -0.96 18.14 29.37
CA GLY A 226 -0.36 18.96 30.41
C GLY A 226 -0.24 20.40 29.97
N THR A 227 0.56 21.15 30.73
CA THR A 227 0.84 22.56 30.43
C THR A 227 2.33 22.81 30.27
N LEU A 228 2.68 23.80 29.45
CA LEU A 228 4.04 24.27 29.26
C LEU A 228 4.05 25.80 29.27
N GLU A 229 4.95 26.40 30.05
CA GLU A 229 5.25 27.82 29.92
C GLU A 229 6.34 28.02 28.86
N ALA A 230 6.04 28.84 27.86
CA ALA A 230 6.98 29.23 26.81
C ALA A 230 6.82 30.72 26.53
N ASP A 231 7.92 31.46 26.55
CA ASP A 231 7.97 32.91 26.28
C ASP A 231 6.93 33.74 27.05
N GLY A 232 6.72 33.41 28.33
CA GLY A 232 5.82 34.12 29.23
C GLY A 232 4.32 33.84 29.00
N ALA A 233 3.97 32.85 28.18
CA ALA A 233 2.61 32.37 28.00
C ALA A 233 2.48 30.89 28.38
N LEU A 234 1.31 30.53 28.92
CA LEU A 234 0.97 29.15 29.24
C LEU A 234 0.28 28.51 28.03
N TYR A 235 0.83 27.40 27.56
CA TYR A 235 0.26 26.58 26.50
C TYR A 235 -0.26 25.27 27.09
N GLN A 236 -1.37 24.77 26.55
CA GLN A 236 -1.80 23.41 26.78
C GLN A 236 -1.20 22.51 25.71
N TRP A 237 -0.65 21.38 26.13
CA TRP A 237 -0.16 20.36 25.21
C TRP A 237 -0.95 19.06 25.37
N ARG A 238 -1.11 18.35 24.27
CA ARG A 238 -1.68 17.00 24.21
C ARG A 238 -0.83 16.12 23.31
N VAL A 239 -0.48 14.95 23.81
CA VAL A 239 0.11 13.87 23.02
C VAL A 239 -0.87 12.72 22.98
N SER A 240 -1.18 12.21 21.80
CA SER A 240 -2.09 11.09 21.62
C SER A 240 -1.56 10.09 20.61
N ALA A 241 -1.86 8.82 20.84
CA ALA A 241 -1.56 7.73 19.93
C ALA A 241 -2.76 6.79 19.79
N VAL A 242 -2.90 6.21 18.61
CA VAL A 242 -3.94 5.23 18.27
C VAL A 242 -3.33 4.20 17.30
N PRO A 243 -3.79 2.94 17.29
CA PRO A 243 -3.38 1.99 16.26
C PRO A 243 -3.53 2.58 14.85
N LEU A 244 -2.52 2.39 14.01
CA LEU A 244 -2.51 2.93 12.64
C LEU A 244 -3.71 2.44 11.83
N ALA A 245 -4.13 1.21 12.05
CA ALA A 245 -5.27 0.58 11.38
C ALA A 245 -6.59 1.32 11.62
N ASP A 246 -6.75 1.98 12.77
CA ASP A 246 -7.95 2.77 13.10
C ASP A 246 -7.99 4.10 12.34
N MET A 247 -6.82 4.61 11.92
CA MET A 247 -6.69 5.81 11.10
C MET A 247 -6.71 5.49 9.60
N TYR A 248 -5.96 4.46 9.19
CA TYR A 248 -5.78 4.07 7.79
C TYR A 248 -5.94 2.56 7.62
N SER A 249 -7.04 2.15 7.02
CA SER A 249 -7.30 0.74 6.68
C SER A 249 -6.60 0.35 5.37
N ILE A 250 -5.30 0.09 5.41
CA ILE A 250 -4.48 -0.28 4.22
C ILE A 250 -3.91 -1.68 4.39
N SER A 251 -4.30 -2.58 3.48
CA SER A 251 -3.83 -3.97 3.48
C SER A 251 -2.32 -4.06 3.25
N GLY A 252 -1.64 -4.86 4.08
CA GLY A 252 -0.19 -5.10 4.00
C GLY A 252 0.67 -4.13 4.80
N MET A 253 0.07 -3.24 5.61
CA MET A 253 0.80 -2.45 6.60
C MET A 253 1.01 -3.22 7.91
N PRO A 254 2.04 -2.87 8.70
CA PRO A 254 2.20 -3.40 10.05
C PRO A 254 0.97 -3.12 10.91
N GLU A 255 0.44 -4.17 11.55
CA GLU A 255 -0.77 -4.10 12.38
C GLU A 255 -0.52 -3.41 13.74
N ASP A 256 0.74 -3.34 14.15
CA ASP A 256 1.18 -2.82 15.44
C ASP A 256 1.74 -1.39 15.39
N ALA A 257 1.74 -0.74 14.23
CA ALA A 257 2.16 0.65 14.12
C ALA A 257 1.16 1.59 14.81
N CYS A 258 1.65 2.71 15.32
CA CYS A 258 0.81 3.73 15.96
C CYS A 258 0.80 5.03 15.13
N TYR A 259 -0.37 5.63 14.95
CA TYR A 259 -0.48 7.02 14.51
C TYR A 259 -0.39 7.93 15.73
N VAL A 260 0.56 8.87 15.72
CA VAL A 260 0.87 9.73 16.86
C VAL A 260 0.64 11.19 16.48
N GLY A 261 -0.03 11.93 17.37
CA GLY A 261 -0.22 13.37 17.30
C GLY A 261 0.35 14.06 18.52
N ILE A 262 1.09 15.14 18.31
CA ILE A 262 1.54 16.07 19.36
C ILE A 262 0.91 17.41 19.02
N ARG A 263 0.22 18.04 19.96
CA ARG A 263 -0.52 19.29 19.75
C ARG A 263 -0.23 20.29 20.87
N PHE A 264 -0.05 21.55 20.51
CA PHE A 264 -0.03 22.71 21.41
C PHE A 264 -1.17 23.66 21.06
N ASN A 265 -1.87 24.15 22.07
CA ASN A 265 -2.91 25.17 21.94
C ASN A 265 -2.71 26.27 22.97
N LYS A 266 -3.11 27.48 22.60
CA LYS A 266 -3.19 28.64 23.49
C LYS A 266 -4.58 29.22 23.51
#